data_AF-A0A286SBS6-F1
#
_entry.id   AF-A0A286SBS6-F1
#
_cell.length_a   1.000
_cell.length_b   1.000
_cell.length_c   1.000
_cell.angle_alpha   90.00
_cell.angle_beta   90.00
_cell.angle_gamma   90.00
#
_symmetry.space_group_name_H-M   'P 1'
#
loop_
_entity.id
_entity.type
_entity.pdbx_description
1 polymer ?
#
loop_
_entity_poly.entity_id
_entity_poly.type
_entity_poly.pdbx_seq_one_letter_code
_entity_poly.pdbx_strand_id
1 'polypeptide(L)'
;ALTEATPGDNVGFNVKNVSVKELKRGFVAGDTKNVPPKGAADFSAQVIVLNHPGQIQNGYTPVLDCHTAHIACKFAEIKEKCDRRTGKTTEENPKAIKSGDAAIVTLVPSKPMCVEAFTDFPPLGR
;
A
#
# COMPACT_ATOMS: atom_id res chain seq x y z
N ALA A 1 -31.91 11.28 -6.11
CA ALA A 1 -30.44 11.05 -6.08
C ALA A 1 -29.95 11.33 -4.67
N LEU A 2 -28.89 10.66 -4.22
CA LEU A 2 -28.25 10.94 -2.94
C LEU A 2 -27.70 12.39 -2.96
N THR A 3 -27.95 13.19 -1.91
CA THR A 3 -27.50 14.60 -1.85
C THR A 3 -26.04 14.73 -1.45
N GLU A 4 -25.58 13.83 -0.60
CA GLU A 4 -24.19 13.70 -0.15
C GLU A 4 -23.92 12.22 0.16
N ALA A 5 -22.67 11.78 0.01
CA ALA A 5 -22.22 10.46 0.39
C ALA A 5 -21.28 10.58 1.60
N THR A 6 -21.42 9.68 2.57
CA THR A 6 -20.65 9.68 3.81
C THR A 6 -19.72 8.46 3.89
N PRO A 7 -18.71 8.47 4.77
CA PRO A 7 -17.80 7.33 4.91
C PRO A 7 -18.58 6.02 5.20
N GLY A 8 -18.39 5.01 4.34
CA GLY A 8 -19.07 3.71 4.41
C GLY A 8 -20.11 3.48 3.31
N ASP A 9 -20.53 4.53 2.61
CA ASP A 9 -21.49 4.41 1.51
C ASP A 9 -20.83 3.85 0.23
N ASN A 10 -21.42 2.81 -0.35
CA ASN A 10 -21.04 2.30 -1.66
C ASN A 10 -21.82 3.04 -2.75
N VAL A 11 -21.17 3.98 -3.44
CA VAL A 11 -21.82 4.87 -4.40
C VAL A 11 -21.17 4.83 -5.79
N GLY A 12 -21.98 5.03 -6.82
CA GLY A 12 -21.52 5.46 -8.13
C GLY A 12 -21.77 6.97 -8.29
N PHE A 13 -20.80 7.71 -8.83
CA PHE A 13 -20.93 9.14 -9.11
C PHE A 13 -20.54 9.43 -10.57
N ASN A 14 -21.11 10.49 -11.13
CA ASN A 14 -20.89 10.87 -12.52
C ASN A 14 -19.83 11.98 -12.61
N VAL A 15 -18.88 11.83 -13.53
CA VAL A 15 -17.84 12.83 -13.84
C VAL A 15 -17.91 13.21 -15.32
N LYS A 16 -17.72 14.49 -15.62
CA LYS A 16 -17.69 14.98 -17.01
C LYS A 16 -16.26 15.07 -17.51
N ASN A 17 -16.09 14.95 -18.84
CA ASN A 17 -14.81 15.15 -19.54
C ASN A 17 -13.69 14.18 -19.13
N VAL A 18 -14.04 12.97 -18.66
CA VAL A 18 -13.08 11.90 -18.37
C VAL A 18 -13.51 10.64 -19.12
N SER A 19 -12.58 10.01 -19.82
CA SER A 19 -12.85 8.78 -20.57
C SER A 19 -12.79 7.56 -19.66
N VAL A 20 -13.68 6.58 -19.86
CA VAL A 20 -13.63 5.29 -19.14
C VAL A 20 -12.30 4.57 -19.37
N LYS A 21 -11.63 4.81 -20.51
CA LYS A 21 -10.31 4.21 -20.82
C LYS A 21 -9.18 4.75 -19.95
N GLU A 22 -9.36 5.92 -19.35
CA GLU A 22 -8.38 6.59 -18.48
C GLU A 22 -8.53 6.16 -17.02
N LEU A 23 -9.65 5.53 -16.66
CA LEU A 23 -9.95 5.09 -15.30
C LEU A 23 -9.80 3.58 -15.17
N LYS A 24 -9.20 3.15 -14.06
CA LYS A 24 -9.01 1.74 -13.73
C LYS A 24 -9.33 1.47 -12.28
N ARG A 25 -9.72 0.23 -11.97
CA ARG A 25 -9.85 -0.24 -10.59
C ARG A 25 -8.51 -0.04 -9.86
N GLY A 26 -8.56 0.43 -8.62
CA GLY A 26 -7.39 0.81 -7.83
C GLY A 26 -7.05 2.31 -7.90
N PHE A 27 -7.72 3.10 -8.74
CA PHE A 27 -7.57 4.56 -8.69
C PHE A 27 -8.33 5.13 -7.49
N VAL A 28 -7.77 6.20 -6.91
CA VAL A 28 -8.31 6.88 -5.72
C VAL A 28 -8.80 8.26 -6.15
N ALA A 29 -10.05 8.58 -5.85
CA ALA A 29 -10.64 9.89 -6.09
C ALA A 29 -10.67 10.69 -4.78
N GLY A 30 -10.38 11.99 -4.86
CA GLY A 30 -10.43 12.89 -3.71
C GLY A 30 -10.63 14.34 -4.15
N ASP A 31 -10.92 15.21 -3.19
CA ASP A 31 -11.13 16.65 -3.45
C ASP A 31 -9.80 17.32 -3.79
N THR A 32 -9.75 18.03 -4.92
CA THR A 32 -8.55 18.75 -5.37
C THR A 32 -8.14 19.88 -4.43
N LYS A 33 -9.06 20.37 -3.59
CA LYS A 33 -8.82 21.46 -2.64
C LYS A 33 -8.48 20.98 -1.23
N ASN A 34 -8.65 19.69 -0.93
CA ASN A 34 -8.48 19.15 0.41
C ASN A 34 -7.71 17.83 0.36
N VAL A 35 -6.38 17.93 0.50
CA VAL A 35 -5.43 16.80 0.49
C VAL A 35 -5.68 15.83 -0.69
N PRO A 36 -5.42 16.28 -1.93
CA PRO A 36 -5.65 15.44 -3.10
C PRO A 36 -4.77 14.18 -3.06
N PRO A 37 -5.31 13.00 -3.44
CA PRO A 37 -4.57 11.75 -3.46
C PRO A 37 -3.43 11.81 -4.48
N LYS A 38 -2.28 11.22 -4.14
CA LYS A 38 -1.07 11.24 -4.98
C LYS A 38 -0.54 9.83 -5.24
N GLY A 39 0.07 9.66 -6.41
CA GLY A 39 0.80 8.42 -6.70
C GLY A 39 2.04 8.29 -5.80
N ALA A 40 2.28 7.09 -5.29
CA ALA A 40 3.49 6.74 -4.56
C ALA A 40 4.54 6.18 -5.52
N ALA A 41 5.72 6.80 -5.57
CA ALA A 41 6.88 6.26 -6.28
C ALA A 41 7.48 5.07 -5.53
N ASP A 42 7.54 5.20 -4.21
CA ASP A 42 7.88 4.17 -3.23
C ASP A 42 7.15 4.48 -1.92
N PHE A 43 7.10 3.50 -1.02
CA PHE A 43 6.59 3.70 0.33
C PHE A 43 7.27 2.74 1.31
N SER A 44 7.38 3.14 2.57
CA SER A 44 7.88 2.27 3.64
C SER A 44 6.70 1.68 4.40
N ALA A 45 6.70 0.37 4.62
CA ALA A 45 5.63 -0.33 5.33
C ALA A 45 6.20 -1.35 6.31
N GLN A 46 5.48 -1.56 7.42
CA GLN A 46 5.72 -2.69 8.30
C GLN A 46 5.07 -3.94 7.71
N VAL A 47 5.90 -4.91 7.33
CA VAL A 47 5.47 -6.19 6.78
C VAL A 47 5.64 -7.27 7.84
N ILE A 48 4.61 -8.09 8.03
CA ILE A 48 4.68 -9.29 8.87
C ILE A 48 4.55 -10.50 7.95
N VAL A 49 5.59 -11.34 7.91
CA VAL A 49 5.58 -12.55 7.08
C VAL A 49 4.75 -13.60 7.79
N LEU A 50 3.66 -14.05 7.15
CA LEU A 50 2.79 -15.11 7.67
C LEU A 50 3.37 -16.49 7.30
N ASN A 51 2.64 -17.29 6.52
CA ASN A 51 3.06 -18.62 6.10
C ASN A 51 3.70 -18.57 4.71
N HIS A 52 5.02 -18.41 4.67
CA HIS A 52 5.81 -18.46 3.45
C HIS A 52 6.85 -19.62 3.51
N PRO A 53 6.94 -20.49 2.49
CA PRO A 53 7.80 -21.69 2.54
C PRO A 53 9.30 -21.40 2.42
N GLY A 54 9.66 -20.18 1.98
CA GLY A 54 11.06 -19.77 1.79
C GLY A 54 11.39 -18.47 2.52
N GLN A 55 12.51 -17.88 2.13
CA GLN A 55 12.94 -16.56 2.61
C GLN A 55 12.62 -15.48 1.57
N ILE A 56 12.30 -14.29 2.05
CA ILE A 56 12.08 -13.10 1.24
C ILE A 56 13.34 -12.24 1.31
N GLN A 57 13.84 -11.81 0.17
CA GLN A 57 15.06 -11.01 0.02
C GLN A 57 14.77 -9.74 -0.79
N ASN A 58 15.70 -8.78 -0.76
CA ASN A 58 15.64 -7.62 -1.63
C ASN A 58 15.49 -8.07 -3.10
N GLY A 59 14.55 -7.45 -3.82
CA GLY A 59 14.17 -7.81 -5.18
C GLY A 59 12.94 -8.73 -5.29
N TYR A 60 12.48 -9.34 -4.20
CA TYR A 60 11.23 -10.11 -4.20
C TYR A 60 10.06 -9.22 -4.63
N THR A 61 9.23 -9.69 -5.57
CA THR A 61 8.18 -8.86 -6.19
C THR A 61 6.83 -9.56 -6.14
N PRO A 62 6.19 -9.65 -4.96
CA PRO A 62 4.85 -10.20 -4.82
C PRO A 62 3.80 -9.19 -5.31
N VAL A 63 2.57 -9.69 -5.49
CA VAL A 63 1.40 -8.84 -5.68
C VAL A 63 0.88 -8.38 -4.33
N LEU A 64 0.66 -7.07 -4.19
CA LEU A 64 0.04 -6.44 -3.04
C LEU A 64 -1.40 -6.08 -3.40
N ASP A 65 -2.29 -6.50 -2.50
CA ASP A 65 -3.65 -6.00 -2.44
C ASP A 65 -3.70 -4.88 -1.40
N CYS A 66 -4.08 -3.69 -1.82
CA CYS A 66 -4.35 -2.57 -0.93
C CYS A 66 -5.62 -1.90 -1.42
N HIS A 67 -6.58 -1.64 -0.52
CA HIS A 67 -7.93 -1.17 -0.88
C HIS A 67 -8.58 -1.97 -2.02
N THR A 68 -8.61 -1.39 -3.22
CA THR A 68 -9.12 -1.97 -4.47
C THR A 68 -8.01 -2.15 -5.51
N ALA A 69 -6.79 -1.71 -5.23
CA ALA A 69 -5.62 -1.91 -6.06
C ALA A 69 -5.05 -3.33 -5.88
N HIS A 70 -4.57 -3.88 -6.99
CA HIS A 70 -3.94 -5.20 -7.07
C HIS A 70 -2.70 -5.04 -7.96
N ILE A 71 -1.55 -4.76 -7.34
CA ILE A 71 -0.34 -4.32 -8.04
C ILE A 71 0.88 -5.06 -7.50
N ALA A 72 1.75 -5.53 -8.40
CA ALA A 72 3.04 -6.09 -8.00
C ALA A 72 3.95 -5.00 -7.46
N CYS A 73 4.50 -5.20 -6.26
CA CYS A 73 5.43 -4.26 -5.64
C CYS A 73 6.74 -4.97 -5.33
N LYS A 74 7.86 -4.35 -5.70
CA LYS A 74 9.19 -4.85 -5.42
C LYS A 74 9.59 -4.48 -3.99
N PHE A 75 10.07 -5.47 -3.24
CA PHE A 75 10.78 -5.27 -1.98
C PHE A 75 12.14 -4.67 -2.34
N ALA A 76 12.23 -3.35 -2.39
CA ALA A 76 13.43 -2.65 -2.83
C ALA A 76 14.55 -2.81 -1.81
N GLU A 77 14.20 -2.61 -0.55
CA GLU A 77 15.12 -2.68 0.58
C GLU A 77 14.36 -3.12 1.84
N ILE A 78 14.84 -4.17 2.49
CA ILE A 78 14.44 -4.53 3.84
C ILE A 78 15.33 -3.73 4.80
N LYS A 79 14.80 -2.62 5.33
CA LYS A 79 15.56 -1.66 6.15
C LYS A 79 15.92 -2.22 7.51
N GLU A 80 14.96 -2.87 8.15
CA GLU A 80 15.14 -3.40 9.48
C GLU A 80 14.15 -4.52 9.77
N LYS A 81 14.60 -5.49 10.56
CA LYS A 81 13.75 -6.43 11.23
C LYS A 81 13.33 -5.84 12.57
N CYS A 82 12.06 -5.94 12.91
CA CYS A 82 11.50 -5.40 14.15
C CYS A 82 10.69 -6.44 14.91
N ASP A 83 10.56 -6.24 16.22
CA ASP A 83 9.65 -7.03 17.03
C ASP A 83 8.19 -6.70 16.69
N ARG A 84 7.39 -7.74 16.44
CA ARG A 84 6.00 -7.58 16.00
C ARG A 84 5.09 -6.85 17.00
N ARG A 85 5.40 -6.91 18.30
CA ARG A 85 4.54 -6.35 19.36
C ARG A 85 4.95 -4.94 19.74
N THR A 86 6.25 -4.67 19.78
CA THR A 86 6.82 -3.42 20.28
C THR A 86 7.30 -2.50 19.17
N GLY A 87 7.47 -3.02 17.94
CA GLY A 87 8.03 -2.27 16.81
C GLY A 87 9.51 -1.97 16.94
N LYS A 88 10.19 -2.44 17.99
CA LYS A 88 11.62 -2.16 18.21
C LYS A 88 12.47 -2.92 17.21
N THR A 89 13.44 -2.22 16.61
CA THR A 89 14.44 -2.79 15.72
C THR A 89 15.26 -3.86 16.43
N THR A 90 15.31 -5.05 15.84
CA THR A 90 16.11 -6.18 16.31
C THR A 90 17.37 -6.37 15.47
N GLU A 91 17.29 -6.07 14.17
CA GLU A 91 18.39 -6.21 13.22
C GLU A 91 18.26 -5.15 12.13
N GLU A 92 19.33 -4.40 11.86
CA GLU A 92 19.38 -3.42 10.78
C GLU A 92 19.87 -4.08 9.49
N ASN A 93 19.26 -3.72 8.36
CA ASN A 93 19.58 -4.18 7.01
C ASN A 93 19.72 -5.71 6.87
N PRO A 94 18.72 -6.51 7.30
CA PRO A 94 18.79 -7.96 7.22
C PRO A 94 18.83 -8.41 5.75
N LYS A 95 19.62 -9.44 5.45
CA LYS A 95 19.72 -9.98 4.08
C LYS A 95 18.44 -10.66 3.61
N ALA A 96 17.65 -11.20 4.55
CA ALA A 96 16.41 -11.92 4.28
C ALA A 96 15.48 -11.91 5.49
N ILE A 97 14.17 -12.02 5.26
CA ILE A 97 13.14 -12.23 6.28
C ILE A 97 12.36 -13.51 5.98
N LYS A 98 11.85 -14.17 7.03
CA LYS A 98 11.09 -15.43 6.91
C LYS A 98 9.80 -15.40 7.72
N SER A 99 8.99 -16.45 7.58
CA SER A 99 7.75 -16.64 8.34
C SER A 99 7.91 -16.34 9.83
N GLY A 100 7.02 -15.47 10.34
CA GLY A 100 7.01 -14.98 11.71
C GLY A 100 7.75 -13.66 11.93
N ASP A 101 8.61 -13.24 11.00
CA ASP A 101 9.36 -12.00 11.12
C ASP A 101 8.48 -10.78 10.79
N ALA A 102 8.69 -9.69 11.53
CA ALA A 102 8.23 -8.36 11.16
C ALA A 102 9.41 -7.52 10.70
N ALA A 103 9.22 -6.70 9.68
CA ALA A 103 10.26 -5.85 9.12
C ALA A 103 9.69 -4.55 8.54
N ILE A 104 10.48 -3.49 8.55
CA ILE A 104 10.21 -2.28 7.79
C ILE A 104 10.85 -2.43 6.42
N VAL A 105 10.04 -2.35 5.38
CA VAL A 105 10.45 -2.58 4.00
C VAL A 105 10.09 -1.36 3.16
N THR A 106 11.01 -0.91 2.32
CA THR A 106 10.72 0.03 1.24
C THR A 106 10.25 -0.73 0.01
N LEU A 107 9.03 -0.43 -0.41
CA LEU A 107 8.29 -1.09 -1.48
C LEU A 107 8.18 -0.13 -2.67
N VAL A 108 8.41 -0.65 -3.88
CA VAL A 108 8.29 0.11 -5.13
C VAL A 108 7.21 -0.55 -6.00
N PRO A 109 6.07 0.13 -6.24
CA PRO A 109 5.06 -0.34 -7.17
C PRO A 109 5.60 -0.51 -8.60
N SER A 110 5.23 -1.60 -9.27
CA SER A 110 5.55 -1.83 -10.69
C SER A 110 4.69 -1.01 -11.66
N LYS A 111 3.58 -0.46 -11.16
CA LYS A 111 2.62 0.38 -11.89
C LYS A 111 2.20 1.54 -10.98
N PRO A 112 1.72 2.67 -11.54
CA PRO A 112 1.20 3.77 -10.74
C PRO A 112 0.17 3.29 -9.71
N MET A 113 0.44 3.59 -8.44
CA MET A 113 -0.36 3.18 -7.29
C MET A 113 -0.51 4.39 -6.36
N CYS A 114 -1.68 4.56 -5.77
CA CYS A 114 -1.94 5.58 -4.75
C CYS A 114 -2.12 4.84 -3.43
N VAL A 115 -1.29 5.14 -2.44
CA VAL A 115 -1.37 4.61 -1.07
C VAL A 115 -1.05 5.74 -0.12
N GLU A 116 -1.58 5.65 1.10
CA GLU A 116 -1.41 6.68 2.12
C GLU A 116 -0.87 6.06 3.43
N ALA A 117 -0.34 6.90 4.31
CA ALA A 117 0.07 6.44 5.64
C ALA A 117 -1.14 5.93 6.42
N PHE A 118 -0.99 4.76 7.06
CA PHE A 118 -2.06 4.13 7.83
C PHE A 118 -2.59 5.02 8.96
N THR A 119 -1.74 5.88 9.54
CA THR A 119 -2.12 6.83 10.59
C THR A 119 -3.06 7.92 10.09
N ASP A 120 -2.95 8.28 8.82
CA ASP A 120 -3.64 9.43 8.24
C ASP A 120 -4.92 8.94 7.54
N PHE A 121 -4.80 7.87 6.73
CA PHE A 121 -5.89 7.24 6.01
C PHE A 121 -5.85 5.72 6.15
N PRO A 122 -6.35 5.15 7.26
CA PRO A 122 -6.29 3.70 7.53
C PRO A 122 -6.79 2.79 6.39
N PRO A 123 -7.87 3.12 5.65
CA PRO A 123 -8.36 2.30 4.54
C PRO A 123 -7.43 2.24 3.31
N LEU A 124 -6.44 3.14 3.21
CA LEU A 124 -5.50 3.24 2.08
C LEU A 124 -4.06 2.85 2.45
N GLY A 125 -3.83 2.40 3.69
CA GLY A 125 -2.50 2.08 4.23
C GLY A 125 -2.36 0.66 4.80
N ARG A 126 -3.25 -0.28 4.43
CA ARG A 126 -3.23 -1.67 4.89
C ARG A 126 -3.29 -2.65 3.73
#